data_AF-A0A1G7DDV5-F1
#
_entry.id   AF-A0A1G7DDV5-F1
#
_cell.length_a   1.000
_cell.length_b   1.000
_cell.length_c   1.000
_cell.angle_alpha   90.00
_cell.angle_beta   90.00
_cell.angle_gamma   90.00
#
_symmetry.space_group_name_H-M   'P 1'
#
loop_
_entity.id
_entity.type
_entity.pdbx_description
1 polymer ?
#
loop_
_entity_poly.entity_id
_entity_poly.type
_entity_poly.pdbx_seq_one_letter_code
_entity_poly.pdbx_strand_id
1 'polypeptide(L)'
;MRRQNENPLFDPAYLGKSGRYPARHIEILWNRAENFHVCDVEVALAPLALREDAAKWDRYISWRKSWGGSLGNSSDEWMQPNGMTPAEVFGVLLNSGFVDALELQVALREFSGIEECDWAREMLNGLPVEEDAPDWA
;
A
#
# COMPACT_ATOMS: atom_id res chain seq x y z
N MET A 1 10.69 2.66 8.99
CA MET A 1 11.36 1.36 8.76
C MET A 1 10.32 0.41 8.17
N ARG A 2 10.61 -0.24 7.03
CA ARG A 2 9.66 -1.06 6.25
C ARG A 2 8.96 -2.11 7.14
N ARG A 3 7.63 -2.05 7.23
CA ARG A 3 6.78 -3.00 7.97
C ARG A 3 6.29 -4.19 7.14
N GLN A 4 6.70 -4.32 5.88
CA GLN A 4 6.30 -5.46 5.04
C GLN A 4 6.81 -6.81 5.58
N ASN A 5 7.95 -6.84 6.29
CA ASN A 5 8.42 -8.04 7.02
C ASN A 5 7.53 -8.40 8.23
N GLU A 6 6.68 -7.46 8.66
CA GLU A 6 5.70 -7.65 9.72
C GLU A 6 4.34 -8.09 9.19
N ASN A 7 4.07 -7.97 7.87
CA ASN A 7 2.84 -8.46 7.26
C ASN A 7 2.76 -10.00 7.40
N PRO A 8 1.85 -10.52 8.24
CA PRO A 8 1.78 -11.96 8.50
C PRO A 8 1.30 -12.80 7.31
N LEU A 9 0.73 -12.15 6.28
CA LEU A 9 0.29 -12.79 5.03
C LEU A 9 1.31 -12.68 3.90
N PHE A 10 2.50 -12.11 4.14
CA PHE A 10 3.50 -12.05 3.09
C PHE A 10 3.88 -13.46 2.63
N ASP A 11 3.67 -13.72 1.35
CA ASP A 11 4.08 -14.94 0.68
C ASP A 11 4.55 -14.58 -0.74
N PRO A 12 5.85 -14.75 -1.05
CA PRO A 12 6.40 -14.37 -2.35
C PRO A 12 5.80 -15.16 -3.52
N ALA A 13 5.11 -16.28 -3.27
CA ALA A 13 4.40 -17.03 -4.31
C ALA A 13 3.24 -16.24 -4.95
N TYR A 14 2.76 -15.17 -4.29
CA TYR A 14 1.69 -14.31 -4.79
C TYR A 14 2.20 -13.03 -5.48
N LEU A 15 3.52 -12.87 -5.61
CA LEU A 15 4.09 -11.82 -6.43
C LEU A 15 3.74 -12.05 -7.91
N GLY A 16 3.51 -10.95 -8.61
CA GLY A 16 3.30 -10.96 -10.04
C GLY A 16 4.59 -11.26 -10.82
N LYS A 17 4.48 -11.33 -12.14
CA LYS A 17 5.61 -11.71 -13.02
C LYS A 17 6.78 -10.73 -12.92
N SER A 18 6.49 -9.49 -12.57
CA SER A 18 7.50 -8.44 -12.39
C SER A 18 8.16 -8.45 -11.00
N GLY A 19 7.76 -9.37 -10.10
CA GLY A 19 8.17 -9.37 -8.69
C GLY A 19 7.45 -8.31 -7.84
N ARG A 20 6.44 -7.62 -8.40
CA ARG A 20 5.59 -6.63 -7.72
C ARG A 20 4.29 -7.25 -7.25
N TYR A 21 3.54 -6.51 -6.43
CA TYR A 21 2.25 -6.95 -5.93
C TYR A 21 1.16 -6.83 -7.00
N PRO A 22 0.43 -7.91 -7.35
CA PRO A 22 -0.77 -7.79 -8.17
C PRO A 22 -1.86 -7.06 -7.39
N ALA A 23 -2.52 -6.05 -7.97
CA ALA A 23 -3.53 -5.25 -7.27
C ALA A 23 -4.68 -6.11 -6.70
N ARG A 24 -5.03 -7.22 -7.36
CA ARG A 24 -6.03 -8.17 -6.87
C ARG A 24 -5.66 -8.90 -5.57
N HIS A 25 -4.42 -8.78 -5.10
CA HIS A 25 -3.90 -9.51 -3.93
C HIS A 25 -3.37 -8.57 -2.86
N ILE A 26 -3.72 -7.28 -2.88
CA ILE A 26 -3.23 -6.32 -1.89
C ILE A 26 -4.33 -5.75 -1.01
N GLU A 27 -3.88 -5.19 0.10
CA GLU A 27 -4.60 -4.17 0.84
C GLU A 27 -3.71 -2.94 1.00
N ILE A 28 -4.29 -1.76 0.79
CA ILE A 28 -3.64 -0.47 0.97
C ILE A 28 -4.06 0.05 2.33
N LEU A 29 -3.09 0.34 3.18
CA LEU A 29 -3.26 0.76 4.57
C LEU A 29 -2.71 2.17 4.72
N TRP A 30 -3.33 2.99 5.57
CA TRP A 30 -2.82 4.33 5.84
C TRP A 30 -3.15 4.81 7.25
N ASN A 31 -2.33 5.73 7.76
CA ASN A 31 -2.60 6.50 8.97
C ASN A 31 -2.75 7.97 8.64
N ARG A 32 -3.39 8.70 9.57
CA ARG A 32 -3.54 10.15 9.51
C ARG A 32 -3.02 10.76 10.79
N ALA A 33 -2.39 11.92 10.67
CA ALA A 33 -2.03 12.76 11.80
C ALA A 33 -3.27 13.47 12.38
N GLU A 34 -3.11 14.19 13.50
CA GLU A 34 -4.20 14.90 14.17
C GLU A 34 -4.88 15.96 13.28
N ASN A 35 -4.15 16.49 12.30
CA ASN A 35 -4.66 17.44 11.30
C ASN A 35 -5.36 16.75 10.10
N PHE A 36 -5.62 15.44 10.19
CA PHE A 36 -6.23 14.59 9.15
C PHE A 36 -5.40 14.38 7.87
N HIS A 37 -4.20 14.94 7.78
CA HIS A 37 -3.29 14.65 6.66
C HIS A 37 -2.72 13.23 6.81
N VAL A 38 -2.49 12.59 5.67
CA VAL A 38 -1.87 11.26 5.58
C VAL A 38 -0.42 11.33 6.06
N CYS A 39 -0.04 10.43 6.96
CA CYS A 39 1.29 10.41 7.58
C CYS A 39 1.99 9.04 7.56
N ASP A 40 1.35 8.02 6.99
CA ASP A 40 1.92 6.68 6.81
C ASP A 40 1.06 5.96 5.77
N VAL A 41 1.69 5.20 4.87
CA VAL A 41 1.02 4.36 3.87
C VAL A 41 1.78 3.06 3.75
N GLU A 42 1.06 1.95 3.65
CA GLU A 42 1.65 0.64 3.34
C GLU A 42 0.79 -0.12 2.33
N VAL A 43 1.45 -0.74 1.34
CA VAL A 43 0.82 -1.71 0.44
C VAL A 43 1.22 -3.11 0.88
N ALA A 44 0.24 -3.88 1.35
CA ALA A 44 0.44 -5.20 1.92
C ALA A 44 -0.15 -6.29 1.02
N LEU A 45 0.56 -7.39 0.82
CA LEU A 45 -0.05 -8.60 0.26
C LEU A 45 -1.12 -9.13 1.22
N ALA A 46 -2.34 -9.31 0.70
CA ALA A 46 -3.47 -9.94 1.37
C ALA A 46 -4.29 -10.83 0.40
N PRO A 47 -3.71 -11.89 -0.18
CA PRO A 47 -4.42 -12.82 -1.07
C PRO A 47 -5.60 -13.51 -0.36
N LEU A 48 -6.72 -13.72 -1.07
CA LEU A 48 -7.91 -14.38 -0.50
C LEU A 48 -7.60 -15.79 0.03
N ALA A 49 -6.78 -16.55 -0.70
CA ALA A 49 -6.42 -17.92 -0.32
C ALA A 49 -5.64 -17.99 1.01
N LEU A 50 -4.88 -16.94 1.36
CA LEU A 50 -4.15 -16.90 2.64
C LEU A 50 -5.03 -16.57 3.84
N ARG A 51 -6.31 -16.25 3.62
CA ARG A 51 -7.32 -16.07 4.67
C ARG A 51 -7.81 -17.39 5.25
N GLU A 52 -7.62 -18.49 4.53
CA GLU A 52 -8.08 -19.82 4.96
C GLU A 52 -7.23 -20.36 6.12
N ASP A 53 -5.99 -19.89 6.27
CA ASP A 53 -5.17 -20.14 7.46
C ASP A 53 -5.61 -19.20 8.58
N ALA A 54 -6.48 -19.71 9.47
CA ALA A 54 -7.03 -18.95 10.58
C ALA A 54 -5.95 -18.30 11.47
N ALA A 55 -4.82 -18.97 11.71
CA ALA A 55 -3.76 -18.45 12.57
C ALA A 55 -3.00 -17.29 11.91
N LYS A 56 -2.73 -17.38 10.60
CA LYS A 56 -2.14 -16.26 9.85
C LYS A 56 -3.12 -15.11 9.71
N TRP A 57 -4.39 -15.42 9.46
CA TRP A 57 -5.43 -14.42 9.32
C TRP A 57 -5.66 -13.63 10.61
N ASP A 58 -5.70 -14.29 11.77
CA ASP A 58 -5.84 -13.61 13.07
C ASP A 58 -4.67 -12.67 13.36
N ARG A 59 -3.44 -13.09 13.03
CA ARG A 59 -2.25 -12.23 13.13
C ARG A 59 -2.34 -11.04 12.19
N TYR A 60 -2.76 -11.27 10.96
CA TYR A 60 -2.95 -10.21 9.97
C TYR A 60 -4.00 -9.20 10.42
N ILE A 61 -5.16 -9.65 10.90
CA ILE A 61 -6.20 -8.75 11.40
C ILE A 61 -5.71 -7.96 12.61
N SER A 62 -4.94 -8.58 13.50
CA SER A 62 -4.34 -7.91 14.67
C SER A 62 -3.35 -6.83 14.24
N TRP A 63 -2.49 -7.13 13.26
CA TRP A 63 -1.56 -6.18 12.67
C TRP A 63 -2.29 -5.06 11.90
N ARG A 64 -3.24 -5.40 11.03
CA ARG A 64 -4.07 -4.46 10.26
C ARG A 64 -4.81 -3.45 11.16
N LYS A 65 -5.22 -3.84 12.37
CA LYS A 65 -5.88 -2.95 13.35
C LYS A 65 -4.99 -1.82 13.87
N SER A 66 -3.67 -1.87 13.68
CA SER A 66 -2.79 -0.73 14.00
C SER A 66 -2.87 0.39 12.97
N TRP A 67 -3.59 0.18 11.86
CA TRP A 67 -3.79 1.16 10.80
C TRP A 67 -5.13 1.87 10.94
N GLY A 68 -5.14 3.19 10.76
CA GLY A 68 -6.33 4.03 10.86
C GLY A 68 -7.29 3.89 9.67
N GLY A 69 -6.79 3.45 8.52
CA GLY A 69 -7.58 3.20 7.33
C GLY A 69 -6.99 2.08 6.47
N SER A 70 -7.85 1.45 5.69
CA SER A 70 -7.51 0.30 4.87
C SER A 70 -8.53 0.10 3.77
N LEU A 71 -8.08 -0.15 2.53
CA LEU A 71 -8.93 -0.59 1.43
C LEU A 71 -8.16 -1.51 0.51
N GLY A 72 -8.80 -2.56 0.01
CA GLY A 72 -8.20 -3.47 -0.92
C GLY A 72 -9.02 -4.73 -1.04
N ASN A 73 -8.34 -5.86 -1.17
CA ASN A 73 -8.94 -7.17 -1.35
C ASN A 73 -9.89 -7.61 -0.21
N SER A 74 -9.96 -6.87 0.90
CA SER A 74 -10.97 -7.04 1.95
C SER A 74 -12.35 -6.45 1.60
N SER A 75 -12.45 -5.68 0.51
CA SER A 75 -13.67 -5.07 0.01
C SER A 75 -14.20 -5.85 -1.20
N ASP A 76 -15.50 -6.10 -1.24
CA ASP A 76 -16.16 -6.79 -2.34
C ASP A 76 -16.12 -6.01 -3.67
N GLU A 77 -15.94 -4.68 -3.59
CA GLU A 77 -15.85 -3.78 -4.75
C GLU A 77 -14.42 -3.69 -5.31
N TRP A 78 -13.42 -4.29 -4.66
CA TRP A 78 -12.03 -4.12 -5.06
C TRP A 78 -11.72 -4.77 -6.41
N MET A 79 -11.18 -3.97 -7.34
CA MET A 79 -10.80 -4.41 -8.69
C MET A 79 -11.94 -5.07 -9.49
N GLN A 80 -13.21 -4.83 -9.11
CA GLN A 80 -14.38 -5.21 -9.89
C GLN A 80 -14.61 -4.21 -11.03
N PRO A 81 -15.38 -4.56 -12.08
CA PRO A 81 -15.84 -3.60 -13.07
C PRO A 81 -16.61 -2.44 -12.39
N ASN A 82 -16.14 -1.21 -12.54
CA ASN A 82 -16.61 0.01 -11.84
C ASN A 82 -16.42 0.02 -10.31
N GLY A 83 -15.59 -0.89 -9.80
CA GLY A 83 -15.20 -0.95 -8.40
C GLY A 83 -13.96 -0.10 -8.12
N MET A 84 -13.50 -0.15 -6.87
CA MET A 84 -12.34 0.62 -6.42
C MET A 84 -11.02 0.04 -6.92
N THR A 85 -10.12 0.93 -7.31
CA THR A 85 -8.77 0.65 -7.79
C THR A 85 -7.69 1.31 -6.91
N PRO A 86 -6.43 0.87 -6.99
CA PRO A 86 -5.32 1.58 -6.35
C PRO A 86 -5.25 3.06 -6.74
N ALA A 87 -5.49 3.39 -8.01
CA ALA A 87 -5.45 4.78 -8.46
C ALA A 87 -6.51 5.66 -7.77
N GLU A 88 -7.72 5.15 -7.58
CA GLU A 88 -8.78 5.86 -6.86
C GLU A 88 -8.47 6.02 -5.37
N VAL A 89 -7.91 4.97 -4.73
CA VAL A 89 -7.43 5.09 -3.34
C VAL A 89 -6.36 6.18 -3.23
N PHE A 90 -5.37 6.17 -4.12
CA PHE A 90 -4.34 7.21 -4.13
C PHE A 90 -4.94 8.60 -4.32
N GLY A 91 -5.92 8.76 -5.21
CA GLY A 91 -6.64 10.02 -5.40
C GLY A 91 -7.33 10.52 -4.13
N VAL A 92 -7.95 9.62 -3.36
CA VAL A 92 -8.56 9.95 -2.06
C VAL A 92 -7.51 10.37 -1.02
N LEU A 93 -6.38 9.66 -0.96
CA LEU A 93 -5.27 10.01 -0.06
C LEU A 93 -4.69 11.37 -0.44
N LEU A 94 -4.45 11.61 -1.73
CA LEU A 94 -3.93 12.88 -2.25
C LEU A 94 -4.89 14.04 -1.96
N ASN A 95 -6.20 13.84 -2.14
CA ASN A 95 -7.21 14.86 -1.80
C ASN A 95 -7.28 15.15 -0.29
N SER A 96 -6.89 14.19 0.55
CA SER A 96 -6.79 14.40 2.01
C SER A 96 -5.53 15.20 2.39
N GLY A 97 -4.55 15.28 1.49
CA GLY A 97 -3.23 15.87 1.74
C GLY A 97 -2.29 14.92 2.50
N PHE A 98 -0.99 15.13 2.31
CA PHE A 98 0.07 14.48 3.08
C PHE A 98 0.66 15.47 4.08
N VAL A 99 1.18 14.97 5.20
CA VAL A 99 1.80 15.83 6.23
C VAL A 99 3.01 16.59 5.69
N ASP A 100 3.77 15.98 4.78
CA ASP A 100 4.89 16.59 4.07
C ASP A 100 5.16 15.88 2.72
N ALA A 101 6.16 16.36 2.00
CA ALA A 101 6.57 15.80 0.71
C ALA A 101 7.23 14.42 0.84
N LEU A 102 7.85 14.11 1.97
CA LEU A 102 8.50 12.82 2.23
C LEU A 102 7.44 11.72 2.32
N GLU A 103 6.35 11.95 3.05
CA GLU A 103 5.24 11.00 3.16
C GLU A 103 4.53 10.77 1.81
N LEU A 104 4.43 11.81 0.98
CA LEU A 104 3.96 11.66 -0.41
C LEU A 104 4.91 10.76 -1.23
N GLN A 105 6.23 10.96 -1.11
CA GLN A 105 7.22 10.11 -1.78
C GLN A 105 7.17 8.66 -1.29
N VAL A 106 7.03 8.43 0.02
CA VAL A 106 6.87 7.10 0.61
C VAL A 106 5.63 6.42 0.06
N ALA A 107 4.48 7.12 0.03
CA ALA A 107 3.27 6.59 -0.56
C ALA A 107 3.47 6.24 -2.04
N LEU A 108 4.06 7.14 -2.84
CA LEU A 108 4.37 6.83 -4.24
C LEU A 108 5.26 5.60 -4.39
N ARG A 109 6.25 5.39 -3.51
CA ARG A 109 7.09 4.18 -3.50
C ARG A 109 6.28 2.92 -3.19
N GLU A 110 5.38 2.96 -2.22
CA GLU A 110 4.47 1.83 -1.92
C GLU A 110 3.57 1.50 -3.12
N PHE A 111 2.94 2.51 -3.71
CA PHE A 111 2.10 2.33 -4.91
C PHE A 111 2.92 1.85 -6.13
N SER A 112 4.18 2.29 -6.27
CA SER A 112 5.08 1.78 -7.31
C SER A 112 5.33 0.28 -7.20
N GLY A 113 5.14 -0.29 -6.00
CA GLY A 113 5.21 -1.72 -5.70
C GLY A 113 4.05 -2.53 -6.27
N ILE A 114 3.01 -1.90 -6.83
CA ILE A 114 1.83 -2.56 -7.41
C ILE A 114 2.02 -2.71 -8.94
N GLU A 115 1.72 -3.89 -9.51
CA GLU A 115 1.91 -4.16 -10.94
C GLU A 115 1.18 -3.14 -11.82
N GLU A 116 -0.07 -2.81 -11.49
CA GLU A 116 -0.96 -1.96 -12.27
C GLU A 116 -0.70 -0.44 -12.10
N CYS A 117 0.23 -0.05 -11.23
CA CYS A 117 0.52 1.35 -10.90
C CYS A 117 1.75 1.91 -11.64
N ASP A 118 1.74 1.88 -12.98
CA ASP A 118 2.82 2.47 -13.80
C ASP A 118 2.95 3.99 -13.56
N TRP A 119 1.84 4.67 -13.37
CA TRP A 119 1.80 6.10 -13.06
C TRP A 119 2.62 6.45 -11.81
N ALA A 120 2.62 5.60 -10.77
CA ALA A 120 3.37 5.88 -9.54
C ALA A 120 4.88 5.81 -9.80
N ARG A 121 5.31 4.87 -10.65
CA ARG A 121 6.70 4.76 -11.10
C ARG A 121 7.12 5.95 -11.95
N GLU A 122 6.26 6.39 -12.86
CA GLU A 122 6.52 7.58 -13.69
C GLU A 122 6.62 8.85 -12.84
N MET A 123 5.73 9.03 -11.86
CA MET A 123 5.77 10.16 -10.94
C MET A 123 7.05 10.18 -10.10
N LEU A 124 7.52 9.03 -9.61
CA LEU A 124 8.78 8.95 -8.87
C LEU A 124 9.99 9.37 -9.71
N ASN A 125 10.01 9.06 -11.01
CA ASN A 125 11.07 9.48 -11.92
C ASN A 125 11.04 10.99 -12.22
N GLY A 126 9.87 11.63 -12.05
CA GLY A 126 9.68 13.07 -12.27
C GLY A 126 9.92 13.93 -11.04
N LEU A 127 10.11 13.34 -9.86
CA LEU A 127 10.43 14.08 -8.64
C LEU A 127 11.94 14.33 -8.55
N PRO A 128 12.38 15.55 -8.25
CA PRO A 128 13.78 15.79 -7.94
C PRO A 128 14.15 14.94 -6.72
N VAL A 129 15.22 14.15 -6.84
CA VAL A 129 15.80 13.44 -5.70
C VAL A 129 16.28 14.52 -4.72
N GLU A 130 15.59 14.69 -3.60
CA GLU A 130 16.14 15.49 -2.51
C GLU A 130 17.44 14.81 -2.06
N GLU A 131 18.56 15.52 -2.19
CA GLU A 131 19.93 15.05 -1.86
C GLU A 131 20.11 14.63 -0.38
N ASP A 132 19.08 14.79 0.46
CA ASP A 132 19.08 14.41 1.88
C ASP A 132 18.26 13.13 2.19
N ALA A 133 17.80 12.39 1.17
CA ALA A 133 17.23 11.07 1.41
C ALA A 133 18.33 10.13 1.97
N PRO A 134 18.17 9.54 3.18
CA PRO A 134 19.21 8.72 3.77
C PRO A 134 19.57 7.55 2.86
N ASP A 135 20.87 7.40 2.58
CA ASP A 135 21.44 6.29 1.81
C ASP A 135 21.10 4.95 2.47
N TRP A 136 20.15 4.21 1.90
CA TRP A 136 19.97 2.79 2.18
C TRP A 136 20.19 2.00 0.88
N ALA A 137 21.47 1.77 0.58
CA ALA A 137 21.89 0.74 -0.38
C ALA A 137 21.74 -0.67 0.24
#